data_AF-A0A946BDF4-F1
#
_entry.id   AF-A0A946BDF4-F1
#
_cell.length_a   1.000
_cell.length_b   1.000
_cell.length_c   1.000
_cell.angle_alpha   90.00
_cell.angle_beta   90.00
_cell.angle_gamma   90.00
#
_symmetry.space_group_name_H-M   'P 1'
#
loop_
_entity.id
_entity.type
_entity.pdbx_description
1 polymer ?
#
loop_
_entity_poly.entity_id
_entity_poly.type
_entity_poly.pdbx_seq_one_letter_code
_entity_poly.pdbx_strand_id
1 'polypeptide(L)'
;MKQIKWHKKAVKQIRKIKNLQTKNKIYDAVGMLSSFPNCRNVKKLANRDDYRLRVGSWRVIFTADLEIIQIEEVKKRDEQTY
;
A
#
# COMPACT_ATOMS: atom_id res chain seq x y z
N MET A 1 2.87 5.17 10.66
CA MET A 1 2.05 5.51 9.46
C MET A 1 2.84 5.12 8.23
N LYS A 2 2.24 4.41 7.27
CA LYS A 2 2.94 4.05 6.02
C LYS A 2 3.01 5.25 5.07
N GLN A 3 4.15 5.47 4.41
CA GLN A 3 4.30 6.51 3.40
C GLN A 3 3.67 6.07 2.07
N ILE A 4 2.71 6.85 1.55
CA ILE A 4 2.06 6.57 0.27
C ILE A 4 2.86 7.23 -0.86
N LYS A 5 3.45 6.42 -1.75
CA LYS A 5 4.15 6.91 -2.94
C LYS A 5 3.30 6.68 -4.20
N TRP A 6 3.20 7.71 -5.04
CA TRP A 6 2.46 7.64 -6.30
C TRP A 6 3.41 7.51 -7.49
N HIS A 7 3.22 6.49 -8.32
CA HIS A 7 3.90 6.41 -9.60
C HIS A 7 3.42 7.49 -10.58
N LYS A 8 4.33 8.03 -11.40
CA LYS A 8 4.03 9.03 -12.45
C LYS A 8 2.87 8.59 -13.37
N LYS A 9 2.78 7.28 -13.67
CA LYS A 9 1.68 6.70 -14.47
C LYS A 9 0.32 6.81 -13.76
N ALA A 10 0.26 6.51 -12.47
CA ALA A 10 -0.96 6.60 -11.67
C ALA A 10 -1.46 8.05 -11.57
N VAL A 11 -0.55 9.01 -11.36
CA VAL A 11 -0.88 10.45 -11.36
C VAL A 11 -1.46 10.88 -12.72
N LYS A 12 -0.84 10.47 -13.84
CA LYS A 12 -1.37 10.75 -15.18
C LYS A 12 -2.77 10.15 -15.39
N GLN A 13 -3.03 8.95 -14.88
CA GLN A 13 -4.33 8.29 -14.99
C GLN A 13 -5.42 9.01 -14.19
N ILE A 14 -5.12 9.41 -12.94
CA ILE A 14 -6.07 10.18 -12.12
C ILE A 14 -6.38 11.52 -12.77
N ARG A 15 -5.38 12.21 -13.34
CA ARG A 15 -5.60 13.49 -14.04
C ARG A 15 -6.61 13.39 -15.19
N LYS A 16 -6.69 12.25 -15.88
CA LYS A 16 -7.66 12.00 -16.97
C LYS A 16 -9.11 11.89 -16.50
N ILE A 17 -9.35 11.63 -15.21
CA ILE A 17 -10.70 11.57 -14.66
C ILE A 17 -11.28 13.00 -14.71
N LYS A 18 -12.44 13.21 -15.35
CA LYS A 18 -13.05 14.55 -15.43
C LYS A 18 -13.89 14.88 -14.20
N ASN A 19 -14.49 13.87 -13.56
CA ASN A 19 -15.32 14.03 -12.38
C ASN A 19 -14.47 14.28 -11.12
N LEU A 20 -14.65 15.45 -10.50
CA LEU A 20 -13.90 15.87 -9.31
C LEU A 20 -14.26 15.04 -8.07
N GLN A 21 -15.54 14.71 -7.86
CA GLN A 21 -15.97 13.88 -6.74
C GLN A 21 -15.34 12.48 -6.80
N THR A 22 -15.21 11.92 -8.00
CA THR A 22 -14.54 10.64 -8.21
C THR A 22 -13.05 10.72 -7.86
N LYS A 23 -12.36 11.82 -8.21
CA LYS A 23 -10.96 12.03 -7.80
C LYS A 23 -10.82 12.06 -6.30
N ASN A 24 -11.64 12.86 -5.62
CA ASN A 24 -11.58 13.01 -4.16
C ASN A 24 -11.81 11.66 -3.47
N LYS A 25 -12.82 10.89 -3.91
CA LYS A 25 -13.04 9.52 -3.39
C LYS A 25 -11.82 8.60 -3.54
N ILE A 26 -11.08 8.71 -4.64
CA ILE A 26 -9.86 7.92 -4.85
C ILE A 26 -8.75 8.38 -3.91
N TYR A 27 -8.55 9.69 -3.74
CA TYR A 27 -7.57 10.23 -2.81
C TYR A 27 -7.87 9.83 -1.36
N ASP A 28 -9.13 9.96 -0.93
CA ASP A 28 -9.56 9.59 0.43
C ASP A 28 -9.34 8.09 0.67
N ALA A 29 -9.77 7.26 -0.27
CA ALA A 29 -9.63 5.81 -0.15
C ALA A 29 -8.17 5.36 -0.16
N VAL A 30 -7.30 6.02 -0.94
CA VAL A 30 -5.86 5.76 -0.89
C VAL A 30 -5.25 6.28 0.42
N GLY A 31 -5.67 7.42 0.95
CA GLY A 31 -5.25 7.93 2.25
C GLY A 31 -5.53 6.94 3.39
N MET A 32 -6.66 6.24 3.34
CA MET A 32 -7.00 5.18 4.30
C MET A 32 -6.04 3.97 4.26
N LEU A 33 -5.31 3.76 3.14
CA LEU A 33 -4.31 2.69 3.04
C LEU A 33 -3.09 2.92 3.95
N SER A 34 -2.93 4.11 4.52
CA SER A 34 -1.94 4.36 5.57
C SER A 34 -2.12 3.46 6.81
N SER A 35 -3.34 2.92 7.03
CA SER A 35 -3.71 2.00 8.11
C SER A 35 -3.73 0.53 7.68
N PHE A 36 -3.18 0.19 6.52
CA PHE A 36 -3.06 -1.18 6.03
C PHE A 36 -2.26 -2.05 7.02
N PRO A 37 -2.72 -3.27 7.37
CA PRO A 37 -3.66 -4.12 6.62
C PRO A 37 -5.15 -3.98 6.97
N ASN A 38 -5.54 -3.19 7.97
CA ASN A 38 -6.93 -3.09 8.45
C ASN A 38 -7.82 -2.17 7.58
N CYS A 39 -7.73 -2.31 6.25
CA CYS A 39 -8.50 -1.52 5.30
C CYS A 39 -9.62 -2.35 4.65
N ARG A 40 -10.85 -1.82 4.63
CA ARG A 40 -11.98 -2.44 3.91
C ARG A 40 -11.78 -2.33 2.39
N ASN A 41 -12.38 -3.23 1.62
CA ASN A 41 -12.37 -3.26 0.15
C ASN A 41 -11.00 -3.49 -0.53
N VAL A 42 -10.01 -3.97 0.22
CA VAL A 42 -8.71 -4.41 -0.33
C VAL A 42 -8.73 -5.92 -0.52
N LYS A 43 -8.27 -6.41 -1.68
CA LYS A 43 -8.02 -7.84 -1.94
C LYS A 43 -6.67 -8.03 -2.60
N LYS A 44 -5.91 -9.05 -2.19
CA LYS A 44 -4.68 -9.48 -2.88
C LYS A 44 -5.03 -10.04 -4.27
N LEU A 45 -4.23 -9.73 -5.29
CA LEU A 45 -4.36 -10.33 -6.61
C LEU A 45 -3.75 -11.73 -6.61
N ALA A 46 -4.34 -12.66 -7.39
CA ALA A 46 -3.92 -14.07 -7.37
C ALA A 46 -2.55 -14.31 -8.02
N ASN A 47 -2.19 -13.52 -9.05
CA ASN A 47 -1.05 -13.80 -9.93
C ASN A 47 0.14 -12.84 -9.74
N ARG A 48 0.12 -11.99 -8.70
CA ARG A 48 1.15 -10.99 -8.41
C ARG A 48 1.05 -10.51 -6.97
N ASP A 49 2.15 -10.01 -6.40
CA ASP A 49 2.18 -9.42 -5.05
C ASP A 49 1.63 -7.98 -4.98
N ASP A 50 0.66 -7.67 -5.84
CA ASP A 50 -0.09 -6.42 -5.80
C ASP A 50 -1.43 -6.63 -5.08
N TYR A 51 -1.92 -5.56 -4.49
CA TYR A 51 -3.26 -5.46 -3.91
C TYR A 51 -4.18 -4.63 -4.82
N ARG A 52 -5.47 -4.91 -4.73
CA ARG A 52 -6.54 -4.15 -5.38
C ARG A 52 -7.46 -3.53 -4.34
N LEU A 53 -7.56 -2.21 -4.33
CA LEU A 53 -8.59 -1.45 -3.63
C LEU A 53 -9.73 -1.11 -4.58
N ARG A 54 -10.98 -1.36 -4.15
CA ARG A 54 -12.18 -0.97 -4.91
C ARG A 54 -12.73 0.38 -4.41
N VAL A 55 -12.90 1.33 -5.33
CA VAL A 55 -13.49 2.65 -5.08
C VAL A 55 -14.65 2.87 -6.04
N GLY A 56 -15.87 2.46 -5.64
CA GLY A 56 -17.04 2.46 -6.51
C GLY A 56 -16.84 1.58 -7.75
N SER A 57 -16.88 2.20 -8.94
CA SER A 57 -16.63 1.56 -10.24
C SER A 57 -15.15 1.48 -10.62
N TRP A 58 -14.25 2.07 -9.82
CA TRP A 58 -12.82 2.17 -10.11
C TRP A 58 -12.01 1.15 -9.32
N ARG A 59 -10.87 0.75 -9.89
CA ARG A 59 -9.91 -0.16 -9.28
C ARG A 59 -8.57 0.56 -9.15
N VAL A 60 -8.02 0.56 -7.93
CA VAL A 60 -6.67 1.04 -7.65
C VAL A 60 -5.79 -0.17 -7.37
N ILE A 61 -4.73 -0.34 -8.18
CA ILE A 61 -3.73 -1.39 -7.99
C ILE A 61 -2.52 -0.76 -7.33
N PHE A 62 -2.05 -1.36 -6.24
CA PHE A 62 -0.91 -0.86 -5.49
C PHE A 62 -0.13 -2.02 -4.87
N THR A 63 1.17 -1.86 -4.74
CA THR A 63 2.02 -2.72 -3.92
C THR A 63 2.11 -2.12 -2.52
N ALA A 64 2.17 -3.00 -1.52
CA ALA A 64 2.44 -2.59 -0.14
C ALA A 64 3.72 -3.29 0.28
N ASP A 65 4.86 -2.63 0.04
CA ASP A 65 6.14 -3.11 0.53
C ASP A 65 6.10 -2.97 2.06
N LEU A 66 6.15 -4.11 2.75
CA LEU A 66 6.38 -4.14 4.20
C LEU A 66 7.86 -3.79 4.40
N GLU A 67 8.16 -2.83 5.28
CA GLU A 67 9.52 -2.65 5.78
C GLU A 67 9.93 -3.97 6.42
N ILE A 68 10.89 -4.65 5.81
CA ILE A 68 11.39 -5.94 6.26
C ILE A 68 12.18 -5.68 7.55
N ILE A 69 11.74 -6.29 8.65
CA ILE A 69 12.55 -6.35 9.87
C ILE A 69 13.51 -7.52 9.70
N GLN A 70 14.79 -7.19 9.56
CA GLN A 70 15.87 -8.15 9.40
C GLN A 70 16.49 -8.41 10.76
N ILE A 71 16.53 -9.69 11.17
CA ILE A 71 17.17 -10.10 12.42
C ILE A 71 18.62 -10.40 12.07
N GLU A 72 19.50 -9.47 12.42
CA GLU A 72 20.93 -9.57 12.09
C GLU A 72 21.65 -10.60 12.97
N GLU A 73 21.17 -10.89 14.18
CA GLU A 73 21.79 -11.86 15.08
C GLU A 73 20.81 -12.40 16.14
N VAL A 74 20.99 -13.65 16.55
CA VAL A 74 20.33 -14.27 17.71
C VAL A 74 21.37 -15.00 18.55
N LYS A 75 21.66 -14.48 19.75
CA LYS A 75 22.62 -15.03 20.72
C LYS A 75 21.98 -15.26 22.08
N LYS A 76 22.55 -16.18 22.87
CA LYS A 76 22.21 -16.34 24.30
C LYS A 76 22.83 -15.18 25.09
N ARG A 77 22.08 -14.59 26.04
CA ARG A 77 22.46 -13.35 26.76
C ARG A 77 23.87 -13.37 27.37
N ASP A 78 24.38 -14.54 27.76
CA ASP A 78 25.62 -14.70 28.55
C ASP A 78 26.77 -15.39 27.79
N GLU A 79 26.73 -15.42 26.46
CA GLU A 79 27.82 -16.02 25.66
C GLU A 79 28.88 -14.96 25.32
N GLN A 80 29.94 -14.89 26.12
CA GLN A 80 31.14 -14.10 25.85
C GLN A 80 32.09 -14.90 24.94
N THR A 81 32.31 -14.42 23.72
CA THR A 81 33.40 -14.90 22.87
C THR A 81 34.72 -14.34 23.40
N TYR A 82 35.67 -15.22 23.74
CA TYR A 82 37.04 -14.87 24.14
C TYR A 82 37.83 -14.24 22.98
#